data_AF-A0A1C3EAT0-F1
#
_entry.id   AF-A0A1C3EAT0-F1
#
_cell.length_a   1.000
_cell.length_b   1.000
_cell.length_c   1.000
_cell.angle_alpha   90.00
_cell.angle_beta   90.00
_cell.angle_gamma   90.00
#
_symmetry.space_group_name_H-M   'P 1'
#
loop_
_entity.id
_entity.type
_entity.pdbx_description
1 polymer ?
#
loop_
_entity_poly.entity_id
_entity_poly.type
_entity_poly.pdbx_seq_one_letter_code
_entity_poly.pdbx_strand_id
1 'polypeptide(L)'
;MTISHQKFLGYLLAVVGLLVAVFSQQIVFPGLEYFIGIEAMVGRENVVYQPEGGYLFTNPGAMVLWNSTVAATGLVVAFAGSWMIFRTRRENRDPQTYDTSR
;
A
#
# COMPACT_ATOMS: atom_id res chain seq x y z
N MET A 1 -0.96 -24.81 16.14
CA MET A 1 -1.35 -24.35 14.78
C MET A 1 -0.13 -23.72 14.12
N THR A 2 0.54 -24.43 13.20
CA THR A 2 1.65 -23.87 12.42
C THR A 2 1.07 -23.20 11.17
N ILE A 3 1.03 -21.86 11.17
CA ILE A 3 0.64 -21.09 9.99
C ILE A 3 1.75 -21.27 8.94
N SER A 4 1.40 -21.74 7.74
CA SER A 4 2.35 -21.81 6.62
C SER A 4 2.93 -20.41 6.36
N HIS A 5 4.25 -20.33 6.13
CA HIS A 5 4.97 -19.07 5.87
C HIS A 5 4.27 -18.20 4.81
N GLN A 6 3.69 -18.83 3.78
CA GLN A 6 2.95 -18.13 2.73
C GLN A 6 1.66 -17.46 3.25
N LYS A 7 0.92 -18.12 4.15
CA LYS A 7 -0.29 -17.53 4.75
C LYS A 7 0.08 -16.36 5.66
N PHE A 8 1.16 -16.49 6.43
CA PHE A 8 1.66 -15.41 7.27
C PHE A 8 2.06 -14.20 6.43
N LEU A 9 2.84 -14.39 5.38
CA LEU A 9 3.23 -13.32 4.46
C LEU A 9 2.01 -12.65 3.81
N GLY A 10 1.02 -13.45 3.41
CA GLY A 10 -0.21 -12.95 2.80
C GLY A 10 -1.04 -12.08 3.76
N TYR A 11 -1.15 -12.48 5.03
CA TYR A 11 -1.80 -11.66 6.06
C TYR A 11 -1.02 -10.38 6.33
N LEU A 12 0.31 -10.47 6.40
CA LEU A 12 1.17 -9.31 6.57
C LEU A 12 0.97 -8.29 5.44
N LEU A 13 1.03 -8.74 4.18
CA LEU A 13 0.78 -7.90 3.01
C LEU A 13 -0.62 -7.28 3.02
N ALA A 14 -1.64 -8.07 3.36
CA ALA A 14 -3.02 -7.60 3.45
C ALA A 14 -3.17 -6.47 4.47
N VAL A 15 -2.62 -6.66 5.68
CA VAL A 15 -2.68 -5.68 6.77
C VAL A 15 -1.86 -4.43 6.43
N VAL A 16 -0.62 -4.60 5.97
CA VAL A 16 0.25 -3.47 5.61
C VAL A 16 -0.37 -2.65 4.48
N GLY A 17 -0.86 -3.28 3.43
CA GLY A 17 -1.53 -2.58 2.32
C GLY A 17 -2.77 -1.79 2.78
N LEU A 18 -3.57 -2.39 3.68
CA LEU A 18 -4.75 -1.72 4.24
C LEU A 18 -4.35 -0.50 5.09
N LEU A 19 -3.32 -0.65 5.92
CA LEU A 19 -2.79 0.45 6.73
C LEU A 19 -2.27 1.59 5.85
N VAL A 20 -1.55 1.28 4.77
CA VAL A 20 -1.09 2.29 3.80
C VAL A 20 -2.28 3.01 3.15
N ALA A 21 -3.33 2.28 2.79
CA ALA A 21 -4.52 2.88 2.17
C ALA A 21 -5.27 3.81 3.14
N VAL A 22 -5.52 3.34 4.37
CA VAL A 22 -6.32 4.05 5.39
C VAL A 22 -5.55 5.24 5.98
N PHE A 23 -4.26 5.05 6.27
CA PHE A 23 -3.41 6.08 6.89
C PHE A 23 -2.53 6.81 5.88
N SER A 24 -2.89 6.76 4.59
CA SER A 24 -2.20 7.43 3.49
C SER A 24 -1.98 8.92 3.80
N GLN A 25 -3.04 9.63 4.19
CA GLN A 25 -3.00 11.06 4.45
C GLN A 25 -2.30 11.45 5.77
N GLN A 26 -2.38 10.60 6.79
CA GLN A 26 -1.94 10.94 8.15
C GLN A 26 -0.50 10.52 8.46
N ILE A 27 -0.02 9.43 7.85
CA ILE A 27 1.27 8.83 8.19
C ILE A 27 2.16 8.73 6.95
N VAL A 28 1.61 8.17 5.85
CA VAL A 28 2.42 7.87 4.67
C VAL A 28 2.79 9.15 3.93
N PHE A 29 1.87 10.10 3.80
CA PHE A 29 2.13 11.36 3.11
C PHE A 29 3.15 12.24 3.84
N PRO A 30 3.04 12.50 5.18
CA PRO A 30 4.09 13.22 5.91
C PRO A 30 5.43 12.48 5.93
N GLY A 31 5.39 11.14 5.98
CA GLY A 31 6.61 10.33 5.87
C GLY A 31 7.29 10.50 4.51
N LEU A 32 6.53 10.40 3.42
CA LEU A 32 7.03 10.64 2.06
C LEU A 32 7.58 12.06 1.93
N GLU A 33 6.83 13.06 2.39
CA GLU A 33 7.28 14.45 2.40
C GLU A 33 8.66 14.61 3.07
N TYR A 34 8.87 13.95 4.21
CA TYR A 34 10.17 13.97 4.90
C TYR A 34 11.30 13.29 4.11
N PHE A 35 11.00 12.18 3.41
CA PHE A 35 12.02 11.40 2.70
C PHE A 35 12.41 11.94 1.32
N ILE A 36 11.42 12.32 0.51
CA ILE A 36 11.62 12.76 -0.88
C ILE A 36 11.53 14.27 -1.04
N GLY A 37 10.99 14.98 -0.04
CA GLY A 37 10.77 16.42 -0.10
C GLY A 37 9.47 16.77 -0.83
N ILE A 38 8.80 17.81 -0.35
CA ILE A 38 7.52 18.24 -0.91
C ILE A 38 7.63 18.71 -2.37
N GLU A 39 8.77 19.31 -2.73
CA GLU A 39 9.04 19.75 -4.11
C GLU A 39 9.07 18.59 -5.12
N ALA A 40 9.56 17.41 -4.70
CA ALA A 40 9.59 16.23 -5.56
C ALA A 40 8.20 15.62 -5.75
N MET A 41 7.31 15.78 -4.76
CA MET A 41 5.95 15.30 -4.84
C MET A 41 5.09 16.21 -5.72
N VAL A 42 4.94 17.46 -5.34
CA VAL A 42 3.98 18.36 -6.00
C VAL A 42 4.60 19.23 -7.10
N GLY A 43 5.93 19.26 -7.24
CA GLY A 43 6.64 20.17 -8.13
C GLY A 43 6.99 21.47 -7.41
N ARG A 44 8.20 21.99 -7.67
CA ARG A 44 8.73 23.19 -7.00
C ARG A 44 7.89 24.44 -7.27
N GLU A 45 7.31 24.53 -8.47
CA GLU A 45 6.38 25.59 -8.88
C GLU A 45 5.05 25.57 -8.11
N ASN A 46 4.73 24.44 -7.46
CA ASN A 46 3.48 24.27 -6.72
C ASN A 46 3.63 24.48 -5.20
N VAL A 47 4.80 24.94 -4.76
CA VAL A 47 5.17 25.16 -3.35
C VAL A 47 5.67 26.58 -3.16
N VAL A 48 5.03 27.33 -2.26
CA VAL A 48 5.48 28.67 -1.86
C VAL A 48 5.96 28.61 -0.43
N TYR A 49 7.25 28.83 -0.22
CA TYR A 49 7.83 28.93 1.12
C TYR A 49 7.49 30.27 1.76
N GLN A 50 7.05 30.21 3.01
CA GLN A 50 6.78 31.38 3.83
C GLN A 50 8.04 31.76 4.61
N PRO A 51 8.26 33.06 4.90
CA PRO A 51 9.43 33.52 5.63
C PRO A 51 9.56 32.91 7.04
N GLU A 52 8.46 32.40 7.58
CA GLU A 52 8.36 31.76 8.90
C GLU A 52 8.73 30.27 8.89
N GLY A 53 9.15 29.72 7.74
CA GLY A 53 9.57 28.32 7.60
C GLY A 53 8.44 27.34 7.25
N GLY A 54 7.20 27.83 7.10
CA GLY A 54 6.09 27.04 6.54
C GLY A 54 6.08 27.05 5.01
N TYR A 55 5.18 26.30 4.40
CA TYR A 55 4.94 26.34 2.96
C TYR A 55 3.44 26.30 2.66
N LEU A 56 3.04 26.87 1.52
CA LEU A 56 1.68 26.82 1.00
C LEU A 56 1.66 26.07 -0.33
N PHE A 57 0.62 25.26 -0.49
CA PHE A 57 0.32 24.60 -1.75
C PHE A 57 -0.45 25.54 -2.66
N THR A 58 0.05 25.76 -3.86
CA THR A 58 -0.71 26.48 -4.90
C THR A 58 -1.58 25.54 -5.73
N ASN A 59 -1.36 24.21 -5.63
CA ASN A 59 -2.15 23.20 -6.33
C ASN A 59 -2.64 22.08 -5.38
N PRO A 60 -3.79 22.27 -4.71
CA PRO A 60 -4.37 21.24 -3.85
C PRO A 60 -4.83 19.99 -4.63
N GLY A 61 -5.14 20.12 -5.92
CA GLY A 61 -5.54 19.00 -6.77
C GLY A 61 -4.42 17.98 -6.96
N ALA A 62 -3.19 18.45 -7.19
CA ALA A 62 -2.01 17.59 -7.30
C ALA A 62 -1.77 16.80 -6.00
N MET A 63 -2.00 17.43 -4.84
CA MET A 63 -1.85 16.79 -3.54
C MET A 63 -2.86 15.66 -3.33
N VAL A 64 -4.13 15.89 -3.68
CA VAL A 64 -5.18 14.86 -3.63
C VAL A 64 -4.86 13.70 -4.57
N LEU A 65 -4.37 14.00 -5.78
CA LEU A 65 -4.03 12.97 -6.75
C LEU A 65 -2.87 12.08 -6.26
N TRP A 66 -1.85 12.68 -5.66
CA TRP A 66 -0.76 11.94 -5.00
C TRP A 66 -1.27 11.07 -3.86
N ASN A 67 -2.06 11.63 -2.95
CA ASN A 67 -2.62 10.87 -1.84
C ASN A 67 -3.48 9.70 -2.34
N SER A 68 -4.28 9.92 -3.39
CA SER A 68 -5.09 8.87 -4.01
C SER A 68 -4.23 7.77 -4.66
N THR A 69 -3.08 8.13 -5.23
CA THR A 69 -2.14 7.18 -5.84
C THR A 69 -1.47 6.31 -4.79
N VAL A 70 -1.08 6.90 -3.66
CA VAL A 70 -0.55 6.18 -2.49
C VAL A 70 -1.62 5.23 -1.92
N ALA A 71 -2.85 5.72 -1.75
CA ALA A 71 -3.95 4.90 -1.26
C ALA A 71 -4.28 3.72 -2.20
N ALA A 72 -4.32 3.98 -3.51
CA ALA A 72 -4.51 2.95 -4.53
C ALA A 72 -3.40 1.89 -4.49
N THR A 73 -2.15 2.32 -4.29
CA THR A 73 -1.01 1.40 -4.14
C THR A 73 -1.17 0.51 -2.90
N GLY A 74 -1.58 1.09 -1.77
CA GLY A 74 -1.93 0.33 -0.56
C GLY A 74 -3.02 -0.72 -0.81
N LEU A 75 -4.08 -0.35 -1.54
CA LEU A 75 -5.16 -1.29 -1.91
C LEU A 75 -4.66 -2.43 -2.81
N VAL A 76 -3.78 -2.14 -3.78
CA VAL A 76 -3.18 -3.18 -4.64
C VAL A 76 -2.36 -4.16 -3.81
N VAL A 77 -1.55 -3.66 -2.87
CA VAL A 77 -0.78 -4.51 -1.94
C VAL A 77 -1.72 -5.36 -1.07
N ALA A 78 -2.78 -4.75 -0.55
CA ALA A 78 -3.77 -5.44 0.26
C ALA A 78 -4.48 -6.56 -0.52
N PHE A 79 -4.82 -6.28 -1.77
CA PHE A 79 -5.45 -7.24 -2.67
C PHE A 79 -4.50 -8.38 -3.03
N ALA A 80 -3.22 -8.10 -3.30
CA ALA A 80 -2.20 -9.11 -3.56
C ALA A 80 -2.01 -10.04 -2.36
N GLY A 81 -1.95 -9.49 -1.14
CA GLY A 81 -1.88 -10.28 0.10
C GLY A 81 -3.11 -11.19 0.29
N SER A 82 -4.30 -10.63 0.06
CA SER A 82 -5.57 -11.36 0.15
C SER A 82 -5.66 -12.48 -0.89
N TRP A 83 -5.25 -12.20 -2.13
CA TRP A 83 -5.18 -13.17 -3.21
C TRP A 83 -4.22 -14.32 -2.88
N MET A 84 -3.07 -14.02 -2.28
CA MET A 84 -2.11 -15.03 -1.87
C MET A 84 -2.68 -15.98 -0.81
N ILE A 85 -3.39 -15.44 0.20
CA ILE A 85 -4.10 -16.25 1.20
C ILE A 85 -5.14 -17.15 0.52
N PHE A 86 -5.90 -16.62 -0.43
CA PHE A 86 -6.94 -17.37 -1.14
C PHE A 86 -6.34 -18.52 -1.97
N ARG A 87 -5.22 -18.28 -2.68
CA ARG A 87 -4.54 -19.31 -3.47
C ARG A 87 -4.02 -20.45 -2.59
N THR A 88 -3.37 -20.14 -1.46
CA THR A 88 -2.88 -21.17 -0.53
C THR A 88 -4.04 -21.95 0.13
N ARG A 89 -5.25 -21.39 0.22
CA ARG A 89 -6.44 -22.14 0.65
C ARG A 89 -6.93 -23.13 -0.42
N ARG A 90 -6.83 -22.76 -1.70
CA ARG A 90 -7.25 -23.60 -2.83
C ARG A 90 -6.32 -24.81 -2.99
N GLU A 91 -5.02 -24.59 -2.90
CA GLU A 91 -4.01 -25.66 -3.00
C GLU A 91 -4.09 -26.68 -1.86
N ASN A 92 -4.50 -26.28 -0.65
CA ASN A 92 -4.76 -27.22 0.44
C ASN A 92 -6.13 -27.93 0.34
N ARG A 93 -7.02 -27.50 -0.58
CA ARG A 93 -8.35 -28.10 -0.77
C ARG A 93 -8.39 -29.21 -1.81
N ASP A 94 -7.34 -29.36 -2.61
CA ASP A 94 -7.20 -30.44 -3.59
C ASP A 94 -6.12 -31.47 -3.19
N PRO A 95 -6.25 -32.26 -2.10
CA PRO A 95 -5.28 -33.33 -1.83
C PRO A 95 -5.43 -34.58 -2.72
N GLN A 96 -6.44 -34.73 -3.57
CA GLN A 96 -6.68 -36.01 -4.26
C GLN A 96 -7.19 -35.88 -5.70
N THR A 97 -6.28 -35.99 -6.66
CA THR A 97 -6.59 -36.53 -8.00
C THR A 97 -5.38 -37.26 -8.60
N TYR A 98 -4.65 -37.99 -7.77
CA TYR A 98 -3.71 -39.03 -8.23
C TYR A 98 -3.94 -40.31 -7.42
N ASP A 99 -5.17 -40.81 -7.50
CA ASP A 99 -5.41 -42.24 -7.42
C ASP A 99 -6.21 -42.64 -8.65
N THR A 100 -5.46 -42.86 -9.73
CA THR A 100 -5.97 -43.65 -10.85
C THR A 100 -4.94 -44.72 -11.13
N SER A 101 -5.08 -45.82 -10.38
CA SER A 101 -5.04 -47.18 -10.92
C SER A 101 -3.82 -47.55 -11.78
N ARG A 102 -2.84 -48.21 -11.16
CA ARG A 102 -2.29 -49.52 -11.57
C ARG A 102 -1.14 -49.96 -10.66
#